data_AF-A0A936NDL8-F1
#
_entry.id   AF-A0A936NDL8-F1
#
_cell.length_a   1.000
_cell.length_b   1.000
_cell.length_c   1.000
_cell.angle_alpha   90.00
_cell.angle_beta   90.00
_cell.angle_gamma   90.00
#
_symmetry.space_group_name_H-M   'P 1'
#
loop_
_entity.id
_entity.type
_entity.pdbx_description
1 polymer ?
#
loop_
_entity_poly.entity_id
_entity_poly.type
_entity_poly.pdbx_seq_one_letter_code
_entity_poly.pdbx_strand_id
1 'polypeptide(L)'
;MSRRCAPPRSPHTNLPSHTLIGVTLPHDEALEHDDTPKPDWPLFRTIDRHGNPGKRLTGEAVGHILKRHADNAGIDPNTVSGHSLRRGFATEPRCSGADLLAVCRHGRWQDGSRSVLGYFADVDGWNDSPLNSIGL
;
A
#
# COMPACT_ATOMS: atom_id res chain seq x y z
N MET A 1 -25.04 -21.63 -13.56
CA MET A 1 -25.78 -20.75 -12.63
C MET A 1 -24.81 -19.72 -12.07
N SER A 2 -24.90 -18.48 -12.56
CA SER A 2 -23.96 -17.39 -12.28
C SER A 2 -24.16 -16.85 -10.85
N ARG A 3 -23.17 -17.04 -9.97
CA ARG A 3 -23.13 -16.36 -8.67
C ARG A 3 -22.55 -14.97 -8.91
N ARG A 4 -23.41 -13.98 -9.13
CA ARG A 4 -23.01 -12.57 -9.11
C ARG A 4 -22.59 -12.21 -7.69
N CYS A 5 -21.46 -11.50 -7.54
CA CYS A 5 -21.09 -10.86 -6.29
C CYS A 5 -22.24 -9.97 -5.80
N ALA A 6 -22.63 -10.15 -4.55
CA ALA A 6 -23.55 -9.26 -3.86
C ALA A 6 -22.80 -7.97 -3.45
N PRO A 7 -23.43 -6.78 -3.51
CA PRO A 7 -22.82 -5.56 -2.98
C PRO A 7 -22.70 -5.66 -1.44
N PRO A 8 -21.67 -5.06 -0.82
CA PRO A 8 -21.50 -5.16 0.62
C PRO A 8 -22.66 -4.43 1.33
N ARG A 9 -23.40 -5.19 2.15
CA ARG A 9 -24.37 -4.63 3.09
C ARG A 9 -23.60 -4.04 4.27
N SER A 10 -23.78 -2.75 4.54
CA SER A 10 -23.21 -2.09 5.72
C SER A 10 -23.77 -2.73 7.00
N PRO A 11 -22.94 -3.28 7.89
CA PRO A 11 -23.39 -3.63 9.22
C PRO A 11 -23.24 -2.41 10.13
N HIS A 12 -24.36 -1.79 10.48
CA HIS A 12 -24.42 -0.93 11.67
C HIS A 12 -24.18 -1.82 12.89
N THR A 13 -22.93 -1.88 13.34
CA THR A 13 -22.57 -2.57 14.58
C THR A 13 -21.76 -1.59 15.44
N ASN A 14 -22.45 -1.09 16.45
CA ASN A 14 -21.88 -0.41 17.60
C ASN A 14 -20.97 -1.42 18.33
N LEU A 15 -19.66 -1.15 18.38
CA LEU A 15 -18.69 -1.91 19.15
C LEU A 15 -17.89 -0.96 20.06
N PRO A 16 -17.61 -1.39 21.30
CA PRO A 16 -17.13 -0.52 22.37
C PRO A 16 -15.67 -0.09 22.19
N SER A 17 -15.40 1.13 22.66
CA SER A 17 -14.09 1.76 22.78
C SER A 17 -13.11 0.89 23.57
N HIS A 18 -12.23 0.18 22.87
CA HIS A 18 -11.03 -0.37 23.49
C HIS A 18 -9.91 0.66 23.36
N THR A 19 -9.50 1.15 24.53
CA THR A 19 -8.41 2.07 24.81
C THR A 19 -7.18 1.80 23.96
N LEU A 20 -6.96 2.66 22.96
CA LEU A 20 -5.63 2.87 22.40
C LEU A 20 -4.79 3.52 23.50
N ILE A 21 -3.63 2.92 23.79
CA ILE A 21 -2.63 3.43 24.73
C ILE A 21 -2.44 4.93 24.51
N GLY A 22 -2.89 5.69 25.50
CA GLY A 22 -2.83 7.14 25.49
C GLY A 22 -1.39 7.61 25.54
N VAL A 23 -0.98 8.27 24.46
CA VAL A 23 -0.07 9.40 24.57
C VAL A 23 -0.86 10.58 24.00
N THR A 24 -1.75 11.15 24.82
CA THR A 24 -2.22 12.52 24.60
C THR A 24 -1.01 13.40 24.87
N LEU A 25 -0.22 13.66 23.83
CA LEU A 25 0.70 14.79 23.88
C LEU A 25 -0.18 16.05 23.94
N PRO A 26 0.02 16.95 24.93
CA PRO A 26 -0.59 18.26 24.87
C PRO A 26 -0.15 18.92 23.55
N HIS A 27 -1.12 19.39 22.77
CA HIS A 27 -0.92 19.94 21.44
C HIS A 27 -0.05 21.21 21.41
N ASP A 28 0.32 21.74 22.59
CA ASP A 28 0.93 23.06 22.76
C ASP A 28 2.43 23.05 23.13
N GLU A 29 3.11 21.90 23.19
CA GLU A 29 4.57 21.83 23.45
C GLU A 29 5.36 21.02 22.40
N ALA A 30 4.86 20.91 21.17
CA ALA A 30 5.66 20.44 20.06
C ALA A 30 6.54 21.60 19.55
N LEU A 31 7.79 21.60 20.01
CA LEU A 31 9.01 22.05 19.32
C LEU A 31 8.78 23.06 18.20
N GLU A 32 9.37 24.25 18.33
CA GLU A 32 9.59 25.23 17.25
C GLU A 32 10.20 24.59 15.99
N HIS A 33 9.38 23.86 15.23
CA HIS A 33 9.66 23.42 13.88
C HIS A 33 9.01 24.48 13.02
N ASP A 34 9.86 25.19 12.30
CA ASP A 34 9.48 25.98 11.15
C ASP A 34 8.88 25.03 10.10
N ASP A 35 7.61 24.66 10.30
CA ASP A 35 6.79 23.80 9.44
C ASP A 35 6.30 24.58 8.21
N THR A 36 6.81 25.80 7.96
CA THR A 36 6.55 26.46 6.70
C THR A 36 7.14 25.60 5.58
N PRO A 37 6.33 25.16 4.60
CA PRO A 37 6.81 24.33 3.52
C PRO A 37 7.85 25.12 2.72
N LYS A 38 9.13 24.81 2.93
CA LYS A 38 10.22 25.37 2.15
C LYS A 38 10.11 24.80 0.73
N PRO A 39 9.86 25.64 -0.29
CA PRO A 39 9.48 25.18 -1.63
C PRO A 39 10.54 24.29 -2.29
N ASP A 40 11.79 24.38 -1.86
CA ASP A 40 12.93 23.66 -2.46
C ASP A 40 13.31 22.37 -1.71
N TRP A 41 12.56 21.97 -0.69
CA TRP A 41 12.93 20.83 0.15
C TRP A 41 12.37 19.50 -0.39
N PRO A 42 13.19 18.42 -0.40
CA PRO A 42 12.67 17.09 -0.71
C PRO A 42 11.63 16.66 0.31
N LEU A 43 10.49 16.12 -0.17
CA LEU A 43 9.41 15.62 0.69
C LEU A 43 9.88 14.49 1.62
N PHE A 44 10.70 13.56 1.12
CA PHE A 44 11.28 12.49 1.91
C PHE A 44 12.75 12.76 2.18
N ARG A 45 13.13 12.78 3.46
CA ARG A 45 14.49 13.05 3.94
C ARG A 45 14.96 11.96 4.88
N THR A 46 16.27 11.78 4.96
CA THR A 46 16.89 10.92 5.98
C THR A 46 16.73 11.58 7.35
N ILE A 47 16.56 10.79 8.40
CA ILE A 47 16.55 11.28 9.78
C ILE A 47 17.76 10.66 10.50
N ASP A 48 18.57 11.48 11.16
CA ASP A 48 19.69 10.97 11.96
C ASP A 48 19.20 10.39 13.31
N ARG A 49 20.11 9.79 14.09
CA ARG A 49 19.78 9.22 15.41
C ARG A 49 19.32 10.25 16.46
N HIS A 50 19.48 11.54 16.17
CA HIS A 50 19.13 12.67 17.03
C HIS A 50 17.82 13.35 16.57
N GLY A 51 17.18 12.86 15.50
CA GLY A 51 15.93 13.39 14.97
C GLY A 51 16.09 14.50 13.92
N ASN A 52 17.31 14.83 13.49
CA ASN A 52 17.52 15.92 12.55
C ASN A 52 17.29 15.48 11.09
N PRO A 53 16.60 16.30 10.27
CA PRO A 53 16.38 16.00 8.86
C PRO A 53 17.63 16.28 8.00
N GLY A 54 18.08 15.24 7.30
CA GLY A 54 19.25 15.23 6.44
C GLY A 54 18.92 15.44 4.95
N LYS A 55 19.56 14.69 4.06
CA LYS A 55 19.41 14.86 2.60
C LYS A 55 18.16 14.14 2.08
N ARG A 56 17.89 14.26 0.77
CA ARG A 56 16.85 13.48 0.07
C ARG A 56 17.00 11.98 0.36
N LEU A 57 15.90 11.33 0.70
CA LEU A 57 15.85 9.88 0.87
C LEU A 57 16.10 9.17 -0.46
N THR A 58 16.99 8.18 -0.48
CA THR A 58 17.31 7.40 -1.68
C THR A 58 16.32 6.25 -1.88
N GLY A 59 16.18 5.76 -3.12
CA GLY A 59 15.35 4.58 -3.40
C GLY A 59 15.85 3.32 -2.69
N GLU A 60 17.16 3.18 -2.52
CA GLU A 60 17.77 2.09 -1.75
C GLU A 60 17.36 2.15 -0.27
N ALA A 61 17.40 3.34 0.35
CA ALA A 61 16.97 3.54 1.73
C ALA A 61 15.49 3.16 1.91
N VAL A 62 14.63 3.48 0.94
CA VAL A 62 13.23 3.01 0.93
C VAL A 62 13.17 1.49 0.91
N GLY A 63 14.01 0.83 0.08
CA GLY A 63 14.13 -0.63 0.06
C GLY A 63 14.49 -1.22 1.42
N HIS A 64 15.46 -0.65 2.13
CA HIS A 64 15.82 -1.08 3.48
C HIS A 64 14.69 -0.89 4.50
N ILE A 65 13.97 0.23 4.43
CA ILE A 65 12.80 0.49 5.26
C ILE A 65 11.75 -0.60 5.02
N LEU A 66 11.44 -0.93 3.76
CA LEU A 66 10.47 -1.97 3.42
C LEU A 66 10.88 -3.34 3.95
N LYS A 67 12.14 -3.72 3.77
CA LYS A 67 12.68 -5.00 4.27
C LYS A 67 12.54 -5.13 5.78
N ARG A 68 12.86 -4.06 6.52
CA ARG A 68 12.68 -4.01 7.97
C ARG A 68 11.21 -4.17 8.38
N HIS A 69 10.29 -3.52 7.67
CA HIS A 69 8.86 -3.67 7.96
C HIS A 69 8.33 -5.05 7.59
N ALA A 70 8.86 -5.67 6.54
CA ALA A 70 8.50 -7.04 6.16
C ALA A 70 8.96 -8.06 7.21
N ASP A 71 10.18 -7.92 7.71
CA ASP A 71 10.71 -8.75 8.80
C ASP A 71 9.81 -8.65 10.05
N ASN A 72 9.44 -7.42 10.44
CA ASN A 72 8.52 -7.18 11.54
C ASN A 72 7.11 -7.77 11.32
N ALA A 73 6.70 -7.93 10.06
CA ALA A 73 5.42 -8.53 9.68
C ALA A 73 5.51 -10.05 9.48
N GLY A 74 6.68 -10.68 9.68
CA GLY A 74 6.90 -12.10 9.43
C GLY A 74 6.96 -12.48 7.95
N ILE A 75 7.20 -11.52 7.06
CA ILE A 75 7.36 -11.72 5.62
C ILE A 75 8.87 -11.77 5.31
N ASP A 76 9.32 -12.77 4.54
CA ASP A 76 10.73 -12.85 4.12
C ASP A 76 11.16 -11.55 3.40
N PRO A 77 12.11 -10.78 3.96
CA PRO A 77 12.56 -9.51 3.39
C PRO A 77 13.13 -9.62 1.97
N ASN A 78 13.58 -10.80 1.55
CA ASN A 78 14.12 -11.02 0.20
C ASN A 78 13.03 -11.13 -0.87
N THR A 79 11.78 -11.35 -0.47
CA THR A 79 10.64 -11.48 -1.38
C THR A 79 9.97 -10.13 -1.67
N VAL A 80 10.34 -9.07 -0.94
CA VAL A 80 9.70 -7.76 -1.04
C VAL A 80 10.65 -6.68 -1.55
N SER A 81 10.10 -5.77 -2.35
CA SER A 81 10.81 -4.59 -2.86
C SER A 81 9.82 -3.45 -3.12
N GLY A 82 10.32 -2.27 -3.46
CA GLY A 82 9.48 -1.17 -3.92
C GLY A 82 8.65 -1.54 -5.17
N HIS A 83 9.14 -2.44 -6.01
CA HIS A 83 8.39 -2.92 -7.16
C HIS A 83 7.21 -3.82 -6.76
N SER A 84 7.37 -4.60 -5.69
CA SER A 84 6.31 -5.45 -5.13
C SER A 84 5.11 -4.61 -4.69
N LEU A 85 5.35 -3.44 -4.06
CA LEU A 85 4.30 -2.48 -3.71
C LEU A 85 3.58 -1.93 -4.94
N ARG A 86 4.34 -1.62 -6.00
CA ARG A 86 3.75 -1.11 -7.25
C ARG A 86 2.90 -2.18 -7.95
N ARG A 87 3.30 -3.46 -7.90
CA ARG A 87 2.47 -4.58 -8.37
C ARG A 87 1.22 -4.73 -7.50
N GLY A 88 1.37 -4.72 -6.19
CA GLY A 88 0.26 -4.76 -5.22
C GLY A 88 -0.79 -3.68 -5.47
N PHE A 89 -0.33 -2.47 -5.81
CA PHE A 89 -1.21 -1.36 -6.19
C PHE A 89 -2.07 -1.65 -7.43
N ALA A 90 -1.57 -2.42 -8.39
CA ALA A 90 -2.35 -2.82 -9.57
C ALA A 90 -3.27 -4.02 -9.28
N THR A 91 -2.79 -4.98 -8.48
CA THR A 91 -3.53 -6.21 -8.20
C THR A 91 -4.72 -5.98 -7.27
N GLU A 92 -4.58 -5.14 -6.24
CA GLU A 92 -5.62 -4.93 -5.24
C GLU A 92 -6.94 -4.37 -5.84
N PRO A 93 -6.91 -3.30 -6.67
CA PRO A 93 -8.12 -2.85 -7.36
C PRO A 93 -8.71 -3.92 -8.28
N ARG A 94 -7.87 -4.73 -8.95
CA ARG A 94 -8.36 -5.81 -9.81
C ARG A 94 -9.07 -6.91 -9.02
N CYS A 95 -8.56 -7.27 -7.83
CA CYS A 95 -9.23 -8.16 -6.89
C CYS A 95 -10.62 -7.62 -6.50
N SER A 96 -10.75 -6.30 -6.34
CA SER A 96 -12.04 -5.63 -6.08
C SER A 96 -12.94 -5.46 -7.33
N GLY A 97 -12.49 -5.90 -8.50
CA GLY A 97 -13.24 -5.82 -9.76
C GLY A 97 -13.07 -4.51 -10.54
N ALA A 98 -12.06 -3.71 -10.24
CA ALA A 98 -11.78 -2.48 -10.99
C ALA A 98 -11.32 -2.77 -12.42
N ASP A 99 -11.71 -1.88 -13.35
CA ASP A 99 -11.36 -1.97 -14.76
C ASP A 99 -9.88 -1.68 -15.04
N LEU A 100 -9.32 -2.37 -16.03
CA LEU A 100 -7.92 -2.26 -16.43
C LEU A 100 -7.54 -0.83 -16.82
N LEU A 101 -8.39 -0.11 -17.56
CA LEU A 101 -8.06 1.24 -18.01
C LEU A 101 -8.03 2.22 -16.84
N ALA A 102 -8.93 2.04 -15.86
CA ALA A 102 -8.93 2.86 -14.65
C ALA A 102 -7.63 2.68 -13.84
N VAL A 103 -7.18 1.43 -13.68
CA VAL A 103 -5.92 1.12 -12.98
C VAL A 103 -4.71 1.63 -13.75
N CYS A 104 -4.68 1.46 -15.08
CA CYS A 104 -3.60 1.96 -15.92
C CYS A 104 -3.46 3.48 -15.81
N ARG A 105 -4.57 4.22 -15.92
CA ARG A 105 -4.56 5.69 -15.83
C ARG A 105 -4.11 6.17 -14.46
N HIS A 106 -4.58 5.55 -13.38
CA HIS A 106 -4.19 5.95 -12.03
C HIS A 106 -2.71 5.64 -11.74
N GLY A 107 -2.25 4.44 -12.10
CA GLY A 107 -0.85 4.02 -11.89
C GLY A 107 0.13 4.49 -12.98
N ARG A 108 -0.36 5.31 -13.92
CA ARG A 108 0.40 5.89 -15.04
C ARG A 108 1.09 4.85 -15.91
N TRP A 109 0.42 3.73 -16.15
CA TRP A 109 0.80 2.78 -17.18
C TRP A 109 0.15 3.17 -18.51
N GLN A 110 0.79 2.79 -19.62
CA GLN A 110 0.16 2.91 -20.93
C GLN A 110 -1.07 2.00 -21.01
N ASP A 111 -2.10 2.46 -21.71
CA ASP A 111 -3.28 1.64 -22.00
C ASP A 111 -2.82 0.34 -22.71
N GLY A 112 -3.20 -0.82 -22.16
CA GLY A 112 -2.72 -2.12 -22.66
C GLY A 112 -1.29 -2.51 -22.27
N SER A 113 -0.69 -1.89 -21.24
CA SER A 113 0.65 -2.24 -20.76
C SER A 113 0.77 -3.73 -20.40
N ARG A 114 1.74 -4.43 -21.02
CA ARG A 114 2.05 -5.84 -20.70
C ARG A 114 2.35 -6.09 -19.22
N SER A 115 2.92 -5.12 -18.51
CA SER A 115 3.22 -5.26 -17.09
C SER A 115 1.95 -5.36 -16.25
N VAL A 116 0.97 -4.48 -16.49
CA VAL A 116 -0.31 -4.50 -15.77
C VAL A 116 -1.13 -5.73 -16.15
N LEU A 117 -1.13 -6.09 -17.44
CA LEU A 117 -1.76 -7.32 -17.91
C LEU A 117 -1.18 -8.56 -17.23
N GLY A 118 0.16 -8.61 -17.03
CA GLY A 118 0.80 -9.68 -16.26
C GLY A 118 0.31 -9.71 -14.82
N TYR A 119 0.27 -8.57 -14.14
CA TYR A 119 -0.24 -8.49 -12.77
C TYR A 119 -1.71 -8.92 -12.65
N PHE A 120 -2.54 -8.56 -13.63
CA PHE A 120 -3.94 -8.96 -13.66
C PHE A 120 -4.09 -10.45 -13.94
N ALA A 121 -3.28 -11.02 -14.85
CA ALA A 121 -3.28 -12.45 -15.11
C ALA A 121 -2.92 -13.27 -13.86
N ASP A 122 -2.00 -12.76 -13.03
CA ASP A 122 -1.67 -13.41 -11.75
C ASP A 122 -2.85 -13.41 -10.77
N VAL A 123 -3.62 -12.31 -10.70
CA VAL A 123 -4.84 -12.21 -9.88
C VAL A 123 -5.94 -13.11 -10.42
N ASP A 124 -6.15 -13.10 -11.73
CA ASP A 124 -7.20 -13.87 -12.39
C ASP A 124 -6.90 -15.37 -12.27
N GLY A 125 -5.64 -15.79 -12.34
CA GLY A 125 -5.25 -17.17 -12.06
C GLY A 125 -5.56 -17.60 -10.61
N TRP A 126 -5.46 -16.68 -9.66
CA TRP A 126 -5.73 -16.97 -8.24
C TRP A 126 -7.24 -16.97 -7.92
N ASN A 127 -7.99 -16.00 -8.45
CA ASN A 127 -9.41 -15.81 -8.15
C ASN A 127 -10.35 -16.63 -9.07
N ASP A 128 -10.00 -16.72 -10.37
CA ASP A 128 -10.73 -17.47 -11.40
C ASP A 128 -10.01 -18.76 -11.77
N SER A 129 -9.51 -19.48 -10.76
CA SER A 129 -9.02 -20.84 -10.97
C SER A 129 -10.17 -21.70 -11.52
N PRO A 130 -10.03 -22.38 -12.67
CA PRO A 130 -11.08 -23.27 -13.21
C PRO A 130 -11.45 -24.38 -12.23
N LEU A 131 -10.54 -24.71 -11.30
CA LEU A 131 -10.78 -25.61 -10.15
C LEU A 131 -11.88 -25.09 -9.20
N ASN A 132 -12.00 -23.77 -9.03
CA ASN A 132 -13.01 -23.12 -8.18
C ASN A 132 -14.44 -23.35 -8.70
N SER A 133 -14.58 -23.66 -10.00
CA SER A 133 -15.86 -23.94 -10.65
C SER A 133 -16.24 -25.43 -10.66
N ILE A 134 -15.27 -26.34 -10.49
CA ILE A 134 -15.48 -27.80 -10.48
C ILE A 134 -15.50 -28.43 -9.08
N GLY A 135 -15.28 -27.64 -8.02
CA GLY A 135 -15.59 -28.05 -6.65
C GLY A 135 -14.74 -29.19 -6.08
N LEU A 136 -13.44 -29.21 -6.40
CA LEU A 136 -12.43 -30.10 -5.82
C LEU A 136 -11.42 -29.32 -4.99
#